data_AF-A0A963HQH0-F1
#
_entry.id   AF-A0A963HQH0-F1
#
_cell.length_a   1.000
_cell.length_b   1.000
_cell.length_c   1.000
_cell.angle_alpha   90.00
_cell.angle_beta   90.00
_cell.angle_gamma   90.00
#
_symmetry.space_group_name_H-M   'P 1'
#
loop_
_entity.id
_entity.type
_entity.pdbx_description
1 polymer ?
#
loop_
_entity_poly.entity_id
_entity_poly.type
_entity_poly.pdbx_seq_one_letter_code
_entity_poly.pdbx_strand_id
1 'polypeptide(L)' 'MTGFVLDCSIADWCFEDEASEICDTSSERVRDEEVLVPSLLHLELGNVMIQAERRGRMMAADVSTRLELIGD' A
#
# COMPACT_ATOMS: atom_id res chain seq x y z
N MET A 1 -7.96 5.95 -23.36
CA MET A 1 -7.71 5.14 -22.15
C MET A 1 -7.18 6.05 -21.07
N THR A 2 -7.99 6.36 -20.06
CA THR A 2 -7.49 6.94 -18.81
C THR A 2 -7.04 5.77 -17.94
N GLY A 3 -5.75 5.50 -17.89
CA GLY A 3 -5.20 4.48 -17.00
C GLY A 3 -5.30 4.94 -15.55
N PHE A 4 -5.71 4.06 -14.65
CA PHE A 4 -5.61 4.30 -13.21
C PHE A 4 -4.14 4.09 -12.82
N VAL A 5 -3.52 5.12 -12.24
CA VAL A 5 -2.16 5.05 -11.71
C VAL A 5 -2.26 4.99 -10.19
N LEU A 6 -1.75 3.91 -9.61
CA LEU A 6 -1.73 3.68 -8.17
C LEU A 6 -0.41 4.18 -7.60
N ASP A 7 -0.47 5.24 -6.81
CA ASP A 7 0.66 5.77 -6.05
C ASP A 7 0.69 5.22 -4.62
N CYS A 8 1.87 5.23 -3.99
CA CYS A 8 2.02 4.75 -2.61
C CYS A 8 1.11 5.50 -1.63
N SER A 9 0.88 6.80 -1.84
CA SER A 9 0.04 7.63 -0.98
C SER A 9 -1.46 7.35 -1.06
N ILE A 10 -1.89 6.46 -1.96
CA ILE A 10 -3.30 6.05 -2.06
C ILE A 10 -3.47 4.55 -1.76
N ALA A 11 -2.37 3.85 -1.44
CA ALA A 11 -2.35 2.47 -0.99
C ALA A 11 -2.49 2.36 0.55
N ASP A 12 -3.17 3.34 1.15
CA ASP A 12 -3.34 3.48 2.60
C ASP A 12 -4.13 2.31 3.22
N TRP A 13 -4.80 1.48 2.41
CA TRP A 13 -5.48 0.25 2.84
C TRP A 13 -4.50 -0.78 3.43
N CYS A 14 -3.19 -0.57 3.24
CA CYS A 14 -2.17 -1.34 3.93
C CYS A 14 -2.08 -1.02 5.44
N PHE A 15 -2.71 0.08 5.89
CA PHE A 15 -2.67 0.61 7.24
C PHE A 15 -4.11 0.81 7.78
N GLU A 16 -4.48 0.07 8.82
CA GLU A 16 -5.86 0.10 9.37
C GLU A 16 -6.27 1.49 9.88
N ASP A 17 -5.31 2.30 10.30
CA ASP A 17 -5.52 3.62 10.88
C ASP A 17 -5.46 4.77 9.87
N GLU A 18 -5.27 4.48 8.58
CA GLU A 18 -5.29 5.47 7.47
C GLU A 18 -6.46 5.24 6.49
N ALA A 19 -7.46 4.45 6.90
CA ALA A 19 -8.66 4.20 6.11
C ALA A 19 -9.40 5.49 5.73
N SER A 20 -9.76 5.61 4.45
CA SER A 20 -10.49 6.75 3.90
C SER A 20 -11.33 6.33 2.68
N GLU A 21 -12.42 7.04 2.41
CA GLU A 21 -13.33 6.71 1.29
C GLU A 21 -12.62 6.67 -0.07
N ILE A 22 -11.64 7.54 -0.28
CA ILE A 22 -10.83 7.58 -1.51
C ILE A 22 -9.95 6.33 -1.63
N CYS A 23 -9.42 5.84 -0.51
CA CYS A 23 -8.59 4.66 -0.44
C CYS A 23 -9.42 3.39 -0.63
N ASP A 24 -10.60 3.31 -0.03
CA ASP A 24 -11.52 2.18 -0.20
C ASP A 24 -11.95 2.04 -1.66
N THR A 25 -12.39 3.15 -2.28
CA THR A 25 -12.74 3.18 -3.72
C THR A 25 -11.55 2.79 -4.59
N SER A 26 -10.34 3.23 -4.24
CA SER A 26 -9.13 2.88 -4.96
C SER A 26 -8.81 1.38 -4.84
N SER A 27 -9.01 0.79 -3.67
CA SER A 27 -8.81 -0.65 -3.42
C SER A 27 -9.78 -1.50 -4.26
N GLU A 28 -11.04 -1.09 -4.34
CA GLU A 28 -12.05 -1.73 -5.20
C GLU A 28 -11.61 -1.69 -6.67
N ARG A 29 -11.09 -0.55 -7.14
CA ARG A 29 -10.60 -0.41 -8.51
C ARG A 29 -9.35 -1.24 -8.80
N VAL A 30 -8.43 -1.36 -7.84
CA VAL A 30 -7.26 -2.25 -7.99
C VAL A 30 -7.69 -3.72 -8.10
N ARG A 31 -8.80 -4.10 -7.47
CA ARG A 31 -9.35 -5.46 -7.57
C ARG A 31 -9.96 -5.74 -8.94
N ASP A 32 -10.66 -4.77 -9.52
CA ASP A 32 -11.49 -4.97 -10.71
C ASP A 32 -10.85 -4.51 -12.03
N GLU A 33 -9.80 -3.68 -11.98
CA GLU A 33 -9.14 -3.08 -13.14
C GLU A 33 -7.62 -3.38 -13.16
N GLU A 34 -7.03 -3.45 -14.36
CA GLU A 34 -5.56 -3.38 -14.49
C GLU A 34 -5.08 -1.97 -14.15
N VAL A 35 -4.03 -1.91 -13.34
CA VAL A 35 -3.52 -0.66 -12.76
C VAL A 35 -2.08 -0.44 -13.15
N LEU A 36 -1.73 0.82 -13.43
CA LEU A 36 -0.34 1.23 -13.62
C LEU A 36 0.26 1.62 -12.27
N VAL A 37 1.48 1.18 -12.00
CA VAL A 37 2.18 1.52 -10.76
C VAL A 37 3.52 2.18 -11.10
N PRO A 38 4.00 3.15 -10.30
CA PRO A 38 5.39 3.57 -10.36
C PRO A 38 6.32 2.37 -10.15
N SER A 39 7.45 2.34 -10.87
CA SER A 39 8.45 1.27 -10.73
C SER A 39 9.00 1.12 -9.32
N LEU A 40 8.89 2.16 -8.48
CA LEU A 40 9.39 2.18 -7.11
C LEU A 40 8.33 1.89 -6.05
N LEU A 41 7.07 1.62 -6.44
CA LEU A 41 5.95 1.47 -5.51
C LEU A 41 6.26 0.47 -4.38
N HIS A 42 6.86 -0.66 -4.69
CA HIS A 42 7.24 -1.69 -3.71
C HIS A 42 8.24 -1.18 -2.67
N LEU A 43 9.21 -0.35 -3.07
CA LEU A 43 10.17 0.27 -2.15
C LEU A 43 9.53 1.35 -1.29
N GLU A 44 8.64 2.15 -1.87
CA GLU A 44 7.92 3.20 -1.15
C GLU A 44 7.01 2.58 -0.09
N LEU A 45 6.23 1.57 -0.47
CA LEU A 45 5.35 0.84 0.44
C LEU A 45 6.14 0.15 1.56
N GLY A 46 7.25 -0.51 1.21
CA GLY A 46 8.16 -1.12 2.19
C GLY A 46 8.72 -0.10 3.18
N ASN A 47 9.14 1.07 2.70
CA ASN A 47 9.63 2.15 3.56
C ASN A 47 8.53 2.66 4.51
N VAL A 48 7.31 2.91 4.03
CA VAL A 48 6.21 3.38 4.89
C VAL A 48 5.86 2.34 5.96
N MET A 49 5.83 1.04 5.63
CA MET A 49 5.59 -0.02 6.62
C MET A 49 6.66 -0.08 7.72
N ILE A 50 7.95 0.04 7.36
CA ILE A 50 9.05 0.10 8.34
C ILE A 50 8.92 1.36 9.20
N GLN A 51 8.52 2.50 8.62
CA GLN A 51 8.30 3.73 9.40
C GLN A 51 7.11 3.60 10.36
N ALA A 52 6.04 2.91 9.95
CA ALA A 52 4.87 2.64 10.78
C ALA A 52 5.23 1.73 11.98
N GLU A 53 6.02 0.67 11.75
CA GLU A 53 6.58 -0.17 12.82
C GLU A 53 7.40 0.66 13.83
N ARG A 54 8.34 1.47 13.33
CA ARG A 54 9.20 2.32 14.18
C ARG A 54 8.42 3.32 15.02
N ARG A 55 7.23 3.71 14.56
CA ARG A 55 6.30 4.59 15.28
C ARG A 55 5.31 3.83 16.17
N GLY A 56 5.38 2.50 16.22
CA GLY A 56 4.47 1.65 17.01
C GLY A 56 3.06 1.56 16.43
N ARG A 57 2.86 1.90 15.16
CA ARG A 57 1.56 1.82 14.47
C ARG A 57 1.27 0.44 13.88
N MET A 58 2.30 -0.39 13.73
CA MET A 58 2.20 -1.77 13.24
C MET A 58 3.11 -2.69 14.05
N MET A 59 2.72 -3.96 14.17
CA MET A 59 3.57 -4.96 14.79
C MET A 59 4.66 -5.42 13.80
N ALA A 60 5.86 -5.69 14.31
CA ALA A 60 6.97 -6.17 13.49
C ALA A 60 6.64 -7.45 12.70
N ALA A 61 5.83 -8.36 13.27
CA ALA A 61 5.38 -9.57 12.59
C ALA A 61 4.50 -9.27 11.37
N ASP A 62 3.60 -8.27 11.48
CA ASP A 62 2.73 -7.85 10.39
C ASP A 62 3.52 -7.18 9.27
N VAL A 63 4.53 -6.38 9.63
CA VAL A 63 5.43 -5.74 8.67
C VAL A 63 6.28 -6.78 7.94
N SER A 64 6.86 -7.77 8.63
CA SER A 64 7.61 -8.86 7.97
C SER A 64 6.74 -9.60 6.97
N THR A 65 5.53 -10.00 7.37
CA THR A 65 4.59 -10.73 6.51
C THR A 65 4.22 -9.92 5.27
N ARG A 66 3.96 -8.62 5.42
CA ARG A 66 3.62 -7.74 4.29
C ARG A 66 4.82 -7.45 3.38
N LEU A 67 6.03 -7.31 3.93
CA LEU A 67 7.26 -7.11 3.14
C LEU A 67 7.58 -8.33 2.27
N GLU A 68 7.34 -9.54 2.78
CA GLU A 68 7.49 -10.78 2.00
C GLU A 68 6.53 -10.79 0.80
N LEU A 69 5.28 -10.35 0.97
CA LEU A 69 4.28 -10.32 -0.11
C LEU A 69 4.60 -9.37 -1.26
N ILE A 70 5.39 -8.31 -1.02
CA ILE A 70 5.70 -7.28 -2.03
C ILE A 70 7.14 -7.37 -2.57
N GLY A 71 7.94 -8.28 -2.00
CA GLY A 71 9.33 -8.52 -2.39
C GLY A 71 9.52 -9.64 -3.43
N ASP A 72 8.49 -10.47 -3.63
CA ASP A 72 8.40 -11.50 -4.68
C ASP A 72 7.89 -10.93 -6.01
#